data_AF-Q46L86-F1
#
_entry.id   AF-Q46L86-F1
#
_cell.length_a   1.000
_cell.length_b   1.000
_cell.length_c   1.000
_cell.angle_alpha   90.00
_cell.angle_beta   90.00
_cell.angle_gamma   90.00
#
_symmetry.space_group_name_H-M   'P 1'
#
loop_
_entity.id
_entity.type
_entity.pdbx_description
1 polymer ?
#
loop_
_entity_poly.entity_id
_entity_poly.type
_entity_poly.pdbx_seq_one_letter_code
_entity_poly.pdbx_strand_id
1 'polypeptide(L)' 'MNLSSFLIFAAFPFVVSTVFFGTKNGYYNSDDYEGDGCAHDVQR' A
#
# COMPACT_ATOMS: atom_id res chain seq x y z
N MET A 1 27.67 13.34 -3.19
CA MET A 1 26.62 12.30 -3.17
C MET A 1 26.10 12.15 -4.60
N ASN A 2 26.14 10.95 -5.19
CA ASN A 2 25.62 10.71 -6.54
C ASN A 2 24.17 10.18 -6.47
N LEU A 3 23.50 10.10 -7.62
CA LEU A 3 22.12 9.63 -7.70
C LEU A 3 21.97 8.21 -7.13
N SER A 4 22.91 7.31 -7.44
CA SER A 4 22.87 5.93 -6.96
C SER A 4 22.89 5.84 -5.45
N SER A 5 23.78 6.58 -4.77
CA SER A 5 23.82 6.62 -3.31
C SER A 5 22.55 7.22 -2.71
N PHE A 6 22.01 8.29 -3.31
CA PHE A 6 20.77 8.91 -2.83
C PHE A 6 19.59 7.92 -2.91
N LEU A 7 19.45 7.20 -4.02
CA LEU A 7 18.37 6.23 -4.20
C LEU A 7 18.45 5.07 -3.21
N ILE A 8 19.66 4.59 -2.88
CA ILE A 8 19.84 3.56 -1.85
C ILE A 8 19.32 4.06 -0.49
N PHE A 9 19.71 5.28 -0.08
CA PHE A 9 19.23 5.84 1.19
C PHE A 9 17.73 6.14 1.19
N ALA A 10 17.15 6.55 0.06
CA ALA A 10 15.72 6.80 -0.07
C ALA A 10 14.88 5.52 -0.08
N ALA A 11 15.43 4.41 -0.59
CA ALA A 11 14.74 3.12 -0.63
C ALA A 11 14.45 2.56 0.77
N PHE A 12 15.32 2.78 1.75
CA PHE A 12 15.10 2.32 3.13
C PHE A 12 13.81 2.87 3.77
N PRO A 13 13.62 4.19 3.94
CA PRO A 13 12.39 4.72 4.48
C PRO A 13 11.18 4.44 3.56
N PHE A 14 11.38 4.35 2.24
CA PHE A 14 10.32 3.97 1.31
C PHE A 14 9.77 2.57 1.59
N VAL A 15 10.63 1.55 1.70
CA VAL A 15 10.20 0.17 1.98
C VAL A 15 9.59 0.06 3.38
N VAL A 16 10.23 0.65 4.39
CA VAL A 16 9.73 0.62 5.78
C VAL A 16 8.35 1.30 5.88
N SER A 17 8.19 2.48 5.27
CA SER A 17 6.90 3.18 5.25
C SER A 17 5.85 2.41 4.47
N THR A 18 6.20 1.78 3.34
CA THR A 18 5.29 0.93 2.56
C THR A 18 4.73 -0.20 3.40
N VAL A 19 5.58 -0.91 4.14
CA VAL A 19 5.13 -1.98 5.05
C VAL A 19 4.25 -1.41 6.17
N PHE A 20 4.66 -0.29 6.78
CA PHE A 20 3.88 0.34 7.85
C PHE A 20 2.48 0.75 7.36
N PHE A 21 2.38 1.51 6.27
CA PHE A 21 1.09 1.96 5.73
C PHE A 21 0.26 0.81 5.17
N GLY A 22 0.88 -0.28 4.69
CA GLY A 22 0.17 -1.50 4.32
C GLY A 22 -0.61 -2.13 5.47
N THR A 23 -0.17 -1.93 6.72
CA THR A 23 -0.92 -2.37 7.92
C THR A 23 -2.01 -1.39 8.37
N LYS A 24 -2.04 -0.17 7.81
CA LYS A 24 -2.97 0.91 8.18
C LYS A 24 -4.10 1.03 7.16
N ASN A 25 -4.90 -0.03 7.06
CA ASN A 25 -6.12 -0.05 6.25
C ASN A 25 -7.37 0.10 7.15
N GLY A 26 -8.44 0.71 6.63
CA GLY A 26 -9.68 0.97 7.35
C GLY A 26 -10.90 0.59 6.54
N TYR A 27 -11.15 1.34 5.46
CA TYR A 27 -12.35 1.18 4.63
C TYR A 27 -12.51 -0.25 4.09
N TYR A 28 -11.47 -0.84 3.50
CA TYR A 28 -11.56 -2.20 2.93
C TYR A 28 -11.75 -3.32 3.97
N ASN A 29 -11.64 -3.01 5.27
CA ASN A 29 -11.90 -3.94 6.37
C ASN A 29 -13.18 -3.58 7.16
N SER A 30 -13.91 -2.54 6.75
CA SER A 30 -15.14 -2.13 7.43
C SER A 30 -16.36 -2.79 6.80
N ASP A 31 -17.46 -2.80 7.56
CA ASP A 31 -18.75 -3.33 7.10
C ASP A 31 -19.34 -2.52 5.92
N ASP A 32 -18.85 -1.29 5.71
CA ASP A 32 -19.24 -0.40 4.61
C ASP A 32 -18.57 -0.76 3.27
N TYR A 33 -17.66 -1.75 3.26
CA TYR A 33 -17.02 -2.22 2.04
C TYR A 33 -17.74 -3.46 1.49
N GLU A 34 -18.55 -3.24 0.46
CA GLU A 34 -19.37 -4.28 -0.18
C GLU A 34 -18.65 -5.01 -1.34
N GLY A 35 -17.45 -4.55 -1.72
CA GLY A 35 -16.67 -5.11 -2.82
C GLY A 35 -15.70 -6.23 -2.42
N ASP A 36 -15.02 -6.83 -3.40
CA ASP A 36 -14.00 -7.86 -3.18
C ASP A 36 -12.60 -7.47 -3.65
N GLY A 37 -12.42 -6.19 -3.98
CA GLY A 37 -11.19 -5.63 -4.54
C GLY A 37 -11.23 -5.43 -6.05
N CYS A 38 -12.26 -5.95 -6.74
CA CYS A 38 -12.44 -5.73 -8.18
C CYS A 38 -13.24 -4.46 -8.48
N ALA A 39 -13.05 -3.90 -9.68
CA ALA A 39 -13.78 -2.71 -10.14
C ALA A 39 -15.23 -3.00 -10.59
N HIS A 40 -15.56 -4.28 -10.76
CA HIS A 40 -16.90 -4.73 -11.12
C HIS A 40 -17.42 -5.66 -10.03
N ASP A 41 -18.73 -5.76 -9.91
CA ASP A 41 -19.36 -6.73 -9.02
C ASP A 41 -19.16 -8.14 -9.57
N VAL A 42 -18.42 -8.95 -8.83
CA VAL A 42 -18.22 -10.35 -9.17
C VAL A 42 -19.53 -11.08 -8.93
N GLN A 43 -20.29 -11.34 -9.99
CA GLN A 43 -21.45 -12.22 -9.94
C GLN A 43 -20.94 -13.63 -9.59
N ARG A 44 -21.18 -14.08 -8.35
CA ARG A 44 -20.90 -15.43 -7.89
C ARG A 44 -22.17 -16.28 -7.84
#